data_AF-A0A5A7NBC8-F1
#
_entry.id   AF-A0A5A7NBC8-F1
#
_cell.length_a   1.000
_cell.length_b   1.000
_cell.length_c   1.000
_cell.angle_alpha   90.00
_cell.angle_beta   90.00
_cell.angle_gamma   90.00
#
_symmetry.space_group_name_H-M   'P 1'
#
loop_
_entity.id
_entity.type
_entity.pdbx_description
1 polymer ?
#
loop_
_entity_poly.entity_id
_entity_poly.type
_entity_poly.pdbx_seq_one_letter_code
_entity_poly.pdbx_strand_id
1 'polypeptide(L)'
;MDIPNRTITLGGGVVLLRGETRLAGERLLIDLVSGVTKLDGENQPGDDSGARVRGRFVLPERGSERGNEGENKPGPEPQKDGASR
;
A
#
# COMPACT_ATOMS: atom_id res chain seq x y z
N MET A 1 12.25 21.80 1.81
CA MET A 1 11.61 21.45 0.52
C MET A 1 12.54 21.89 -0.59
N ASP A 2 12.72 21.05 -1.60
CA ASP A 2 13.54 21.34 -2.77
C ASP A 2 12.65 21.26 -4.02
N ILE A 3 12.34 22.43 -4.59
CA ILE A 3 11.42 22.55 -5.74
C ILE A 3 12.09 22.05 -7.03
N PRO A 4 13.34 22.42 -7.37
CA PRO A 4 14.03 21.87 -8.52
C PRO A 4 14.09 20.34 -8.52
N ASN A 5 14.47 19.74 -7.39
CA ASN A 5 14.57 18.29 -7.25
C ASN A 5 13.22 17.63 -6.91
N ARG A 6 12.13 18.42 -6.87
CA ARG A 6 10.76 17.98 -6.58
C ARG A 6 10.70 17.06 -5.35
N THR A 7 11.40 17.46 -4.29
CA THR A 7 11.53 16.68 -3.05
C THR A 7 10.90 17.44 -1.89
N ILE A 8 10.04 16.74 -1.15
CA ILE A 8 9.48 17.21 0.12
C ILE A 8 10.25 16.53 1.26
N THR A 9 10.64 17.32 2.25
CA THR A 9 11.26 16.84 3.49
C THR A 9 10.42 17.33 4.66
N LEU A 10 10.00 16.41 5.51
CA LEU A 10 9.29 16.67 6.76
C LEU A 10 10.20 16.20 7.89
N GLY A 11 10.39 17.01 8.92
CA GLY A 11 11.24 16.70 10.06
C GLY A 11 10.53 16.93 11.38
N GLY A 12 11.04 16.30 12.45
CA GLY A 12 10.55 16.41 13.81
C GLY A 12 9.34 15.50 14.06
N GLY A 13 9.60 14.28 14.55
CA GLY A 13 8.54 13.36 14.99
C GLY A 13 7.46 13.08 13.93
N VAL A 14 7.84 12.43 12.83
CA VAL A 14 6.95 12.15 11.71
C VAL A 14 6.25 10.80 11.85
N VAL A 15 4.97 10.75 11.49
CA VAL A 15 4.18 9.51 11.41
C VAL A 15 3.68 9.30 9.98
N LEU A 16 4.02 8.15 9.39
CA LEU A 16 3.51 7.70 8.10
C LEU A 16 2.36 6.70 8.31
N LEU A 17 1.22 6.96 7.66
CA LEU A 17 0.06 6.08 7.63
C LEU A 17 -0.21 5.59 6.20
N ARG A 18 -0.36 4.28 6.01
CA ARG A 18 -0.79 3.66 4.75
C ARG A 18 -1.79 2.54 5.05
N GLY A 19 -3.07 2.80 4.78
CA GLY A 19 -4.14 1.94 5.28
C GLY A 19 -4.02 1.79 6.80
N GLU A 20 -3.94 0.57 7.28
CA GLU A 20 -3.76 0.26 8.72
C GLU A 20 -2.29 0.19 9.17
N THR A 21 -1.33 0.30 8.23
CA THR A 21 0.09 0.34 8.57
C THR A 21 0.48 1.72 9.10
N ARG A 22 1.23 1.74 10.21
CA ARG A 22 1.72 2.96 10.86
C ARG A 22 3.21 2.86 11.16
N LEU A 23 3.99 3.80 10.64
CA LEU A 23 5.42 3.96 10.92
C LEU A 23 5.68 5.33 11.58
N ALA A 24 6.63 5.38 12.51
CA ALA A 24 7.07 6.59 13.19
C ALA A 24 8.59 6.70 13.12
N GLY A 25 9.08 7.92 12.90
CA GLY A 25 10.49 8.27 12.81
C GLY A 25 10.69 9.77 12.95
N GLU A 26 11.85 10.28 12.57
CA GLU A 26 12.19 11.70 12.74
C GLU A 26 12.11 12.48 11.44
N ARG A 27 12.38 11.84 10.29
CA ARG A 27 12.35 12.51 8.99
C ARG A 27 11.70 11.65 7.91
N LEU A 28 10.84 12.29 7.13
CA LEU A 28 10.21 11.73 5.94
C LEU A 28 10.66 12.51 4.70
N LEU A 29 11.23 11.82 3.73
CA LEU A 29 11.54 12.33 2.41
C LEU A 29 10.56 11.75 1.39
N ILE A 30 10.06 12.60 0.50
CA ILE A 30 9.17 12.23 -0.61
C ILE A 30 9.77 12.78 -1.89
N ASP A 31 10.12 11.90 -2.82
CA ASP A 31 10.43 12.25 -4.20
C ASP A 31 9.13 12.26 -5.01
N LEU A 32 8.76 13.43 -5.54
CA LEU A 32 7.52 13.61 -6.27
C LEU A 32 7.62 13.19 -7.75
N VAL A 33 8.82 12.90 -8.26
CA VAL A 33 9.03 12.35 -9.61
C VAL A 33 8.77 10.85 -9.59
N SER A 34 9.42 10.13 -8.68
CA SER A 34 9.31 8.67 -8.59
C SER A 34 8.15 8.20 -7.71
N GLY A 35 7.65 9.06 -6.82
CA GLY A 35 6.68 8.70 -5.77
C GLY A 35 7.30 7.92 -4.60
N VAL A 36 8.63 7.74 -4.59
CA VAL A 36 9.32 7.01 -3.52
C VAL A 36 9.30 7.85 -2.24
N THR A 37 8.97 7.18 -1.13
CA THR A 37 8.92 7.77 0.20
C THR A 37 9.89 7.04 1.12
N LYS A 38 10.73 7.78 1.84
CA LYS A 38 11.71 7.25 2.79
C LYS A 38 11.49 7.86 4.17
N LEU A 39 11.25 7.02 5.17
CA LEU A 39 11.19 7.40 6.59
C LEU A 39 12.48 6.94 7.28
N ASP A 40 13.15 7.84 7.99
CA ASP A 40 14.31 7.54 8.81
C ASP A 40 14.18 8.16 10.21
N GLY A 41 14.97 7.66 11.17
CA GLY A 41 14.97 8.15 12.54
C GLY A 41 15.97 9.30 12.78
N GLU A 42 16.44 9.94 11.70
CA GLU A 42 17.54 10.92 11.58
C GLU A 42 18.53 11.01 12.75
N ASN A 43 19.74 10.47 12.54
CA ASN A 43 20.89 10.79 13.39
C ASN A 43 21.61 12.02 12.84
N GLN A 44 22.02 12.92 13.72
CA GLN A 44 22.88 14.04 13.37
C GLN A 44 24.29 13.50 12.98
N PRO A 45 25.00 14.11 12.01
CA PRO A 45 26.34 13.66 11.65
C PRO A 45 27.27 13.65 12.88
N GLY A 46 27.81 12.48 13.22
CA GLY A 46 28.66 12.29 14.40
C GLY A 46 27.93 11.71 15.62
N ASP A 47 26.64 11.42 15.52
CA ASP A 47 25.87 10.76 16.58
C ASP A 47 25.40 9.37 16.12
N ASP A 48 26.05 8.33 16.64
CA ASP A 48 25.68 6.92 16.38
C ASP A 48 24.54 6.42 17.30
N SER A 49 23.96 7.31 18.11
CA SER A 49 22.93 7.00 19.10
C SER A 49 21.56 6.74 18.47
N GLY A 50 21.44 5.65 17.70
CA GLY A 50 20.17 4.92 17.62
C GLY A 50 18.96 5.65 17.03
N ALA A 51 19.13 6.40 15.93
CA ALA A 51 18.04 6.73 15.01
C ALA A 51 17.23 5.47 14.69
N ARG A 52 15.96 5.46 15.13
CA ARG A 52 15.10 4.29 14.99
C ARG A 52 13.82 4.67 14.30
N VAL A 53 13.51 3.89 13.27
CA VAL A 53 12.14 3.81 12.76
C VAL A 53 11.42 2.72 13.54
N ARG A 54 10.22 3.01 14.02
CA ARG A 54 9.34 2.06 14.71
C ARG A 54 8.02 1.97 13.97
N GLY A 55 7.39 0.81 13.96
CA GLY A 55 6.10 0.70 13.29
C GLY A 55 5.41 -0.63 13.45
N ARG A 56 4.12 -0.60 13.14
CA ARG A 56 3.25 -1.77 13.03
C ARG A 56 2.86 -1.91 11.57
N PHE A 57 3.25 -3.03 10.97
CA PHE A 57 2.78 -3.43 9.66
C PHE A 57 1.53 -4.28 9.82
N VAL A 58 0.50 -3.96 9.06
CA VAL A 58 -0.68 -4.79 8.94
C VAL A 58 -0.69 -5.37 7.54
N LEU A 59 -0.73 -6.69 7.46
CA LEU A 59 -0.80 -7.40 6.20
C LEU A 59 -2.25 -7.38 5.73
N PRO A 60 -2.55 -6.86 4.52
CA PRO A 60 -3.91 -6.88 4.01
C PRO A 60 -4.37 -8.33 3.82
N GLU A 61 -5.62 -8.60 4.18
CA GLU A 61 -6.28 -9.88 3.90
C GLU A 61 -6.20 -10.18 2.40
N ARG A 62 -5.66 -11.34 2.01
CA ARG A 62 -5.59 -11.76 0.60
C ARG A 62 -6.99 -12.13 0.12
N GLY A 63 -7.80 -11.13 -0.24
CA GLY A 63 -9.17 -11.41 -0.64
C GLY A 63 -10.05 -10.20 -0.89
N SER A 64 -9.71 -9.34 -1.86
CA SER A 64 -10.71 -8.51 -2.54
C SER A 64 -10.22 -7.94 -3.87
N GLU A 65 -9.51 -8.73 -4.67
CA GLU A 65 -9.48 -8.59 -6.14
C GLU A 65 -9.99 -9.89 -6.78
N ARG A 66 -11.12 -10.40 -6.26
CA ARG A 66 -11.97 -11.31 -7.03
C ARG A 66 -13.17 -10.49 -7.48
N GLY A 67 -12.92 -9.60 -8.45
CA GLY A 67 -13.99 -8.92 -9.16
C GLY A 67 -14.86 -9.96 -9.85
N ASN A 68 -16.17 -9.83 -9.66
CA ASN A 68 -17.26 -10.57 -10.27
C ASN A 68 -17.00 -10.99 -11.73
N GLU A 69 -16.61 -12.25 -11.97
CA GLU A 69 -16.97 -12.95 -13.21
C GLU A 69 -18.36 -13.53 -12.99
N GLY A 70 -19.30 -13.03 -13.78
CA GLY A 70 -20.73 -13.26 -13.62
C GLY A 70 -21.07 -14.75 -13.52
N GLU A 71 -22.16 -15.00 -12.80
CA GLU A 71 -22.89 -16.26 -12.81
C GLU A 71 -23.15 -16.70 -14.27
N ASN A 72 -22.27 -17.50 -14.86
CA ASN A 72 -22.60 -18.29 -16.04
C ASN A 72 -23.54 -19.41 -15.58
N LYS A 73 -24.82 -19.07 -15.40
CA LYS A 73 -25.89 -20.08 -15.34
C LYS A 73 -25.93 -20.73 -16.72
N PRO A 74 -25.77 -22.06 -16.84
CA PRO A 74 -26.07 -22.74 -18.08
C PRO A 74 -27.50 -22.36 -18.49
N GLY A 75 -27.68 -21.95 -19.74
CA GLY A 75 -29.02 -21.73 -20.29
C GLY A 75 -29.91 -22.97 -20.09
N PRO A 76 -31.24 -22.82 -20.05
CA PRO A 76 -32.13 -23.96 -19.83
C PRO A 76 -31.82 -25.05 -20.86
N GLU A 77 -31.65 -26.28 -20.37
CA GLU A 77 -31.42 -27.45 -21.23
C GLU A 77 -32.52 -27.50 -22.30
N PRO A 78 -32.18 -27.65 -23.59
CA PRO A 78 -33.19 -27.88 -24.62
C PRO A 78 -33.92 -29.18 -24.29
N GLN A 79 -35.20 -29.03 -23.91
CA GLN A 79 -36.07 -30.15 -23.61
C GLN A 79 -36.21 -30.99 -24.88
N LYS A 80 -35.68 -32.22 -24.82
CA LYS A 80 -35.83 -33.18 -25.90
C LYS A 80 -37.28 -33.65 -25.88
N ASP A 81 -38.10 -33.02 -26.73
CA ASP A 81 -39.43 -33.54 -27.01
C ASP A 81 -39.31 -34.99 -27.43
N GLY A 82 -40.05 -35.84 -26.71
CA GLY A 82 -39.89 -37.27 -26.71
C GLY A 82 -40.00 -37.86 -28.12
N ALA A 83 -38.94 -38.52 -28.54
CA ALA A 83 -39.09 -39.62 -29.47
C ALA A 83 -39.70 -40.80 -28.69
N SER A 84 -40.99 -41.07 -28.91
CA SER A 84 -41.58 -42.37 -28.64
C SER A 84 -42.45 -42.79 -29.82
N ARG A 85 -41.93 -43.83 -30.48
CA ARG A 85 -42.57 -44.92 -31.23
C ARG A 85 -44.03 -44.77 -31.66
#